data_AF-A0A9E6BEM1-F1
#
_entry.id   AF-A0A9E6BEM1-F1
#
_cell.length_a   1.000
_cell.length_b   1.000
_cell.length_c   1.000
_cell.angle_alpha   90.00
_cell.angle_beta   90.00
_cell.angle_gamma   90.00
#
_symmetry.space_group_name_H-M   'P 1'
#
loop_
_entity.id
_entity.type
_entity.pdbx_description
1 polymer ?
#
loop_
_entity_poly.entity_id
_entity_poly.type
_entity_poly.pdbx_seq_one_letter_code
_entity_poly.pdbx_strand_id
1 'polypeptide(L)' 'MLNEYIRVFRAFTDENRVRILQLLCDGEQCACILLKELKISQPT' A
#
# COMPACT_ATOMS: atom_id res chain seq x y z
N MET A 1 -17.06 -8.22 13.00
CA MET A 1 -15.86 -9.09 12.94
C MET A 1 -15.63 -9.63 11.53
N LEU A 2 -16.51 -10.47 10.95
CA LEU A 2 -16.33 -11.01 9.59
C LEU A 2 -16.14 -9.94 8.50
N ASN A 3 -16.97 -8.89 8.52
CA ASN A 3 -16.90 -7.82 7.52
C ASN A 3 -15.59 -7.04 7.55
N GLU A 4 -14.94 -6.92 8.71
CA GLU A 4 -13.65 -6.23 8.81
C GLU A 4 -12.53 -7.07 8.20
N TYR A 5 -12.50 -8.39 8.44
CA TYR A 5 -11.56 -9.27 7.77
C TYR A 5 -11.74 -9.26 6.25
N ILE A 6 -12.98 -9.31 5.75
CA ILE A 6 -13.26 -9.21 4.31
C ILE A 6 -12.67 -7.91 3.74
N ARG A 7 -12.82 -6.78 4.43
CA ARG A 7 -12.26 -5.48 4.00
C ARG A 7 -10.73 -5.51 3.97
N VAL A 8 -10.10 -6.05 5.02
CA VAL A 8 -8.63 -6.14 5.11
C VAL A 8 -8.06 -7.07 4.03
N PHE A 9 -8.59 -8.28 3.89
CA PHE A 9 -8.12 -9.22 2.90
C PHE A 9 -8.37 -8.74 1.47
N ARG A 10 -9.51 -8.07 1.20
CA ARG A 10 -9.74 -7.39 -0.09
C ARG A 10 -8.70 -6.29 -0.34
N ALA A 11 -8.27 -5.56 0.68
CA ALA A 11 -7.22 -4.56 0.53
C ALA A 11 -5.84 -5.18 0.22
N PHE A 12 -5.60 -6.44 0.61
CA PHE A 12 -4.35 -7.17 0.36
C PHE A 12 -4.30 -7.84 -1.02
N THR A 13 -5.40 -7.86 -1.78
CA THR A 13 -5.38 -8.38 -3.16
C THR A 13 -4.81 -7.39 -4.17
N ASP A 14 -4.52 -6.15 -3.76
CA ASP A 14 -3.91 -5.13 -4.60
C ASP A 14 -2.38 -5.12 -4.38
N GLU A 15 -1.62 -5.37 -5.44
CA GLU A 15 -0.16 -5.50 -5.38
C GLU A 15 0.52 -4.19 -4.93
N ASN A 16 0.01 -3.03 -5.36
CA ASN A 16 0.56 -1.73 -4.96
C ASN A 16 0.38 -1.51 -3.46
N ARG A 17 -0.78 -1.86 -2.90
CA ARG A 17 -1.04 -1.77 -1.45
C ARG A 17 -0.12 -2.68 -0.66
N VAL A 18 0.09 -3.92 -1.11
CA VAL A 18 1.03 -4.85 -0.46
C VAL A 18 2.45 -4.29 -0.50
N ARG A 19 2.87 -3.72 -1.64
CA ARG A 19 4.20 -3.12 -1.78
C ARG A 19 4.39 -1.87 -0.90
N ILE A 20 3.36 -1.04 -0.74
CA ILE A 20 3.37 0.08 0.20
C ILE A 20 3.57 -0.42 1.64
N LEU A 21 2.84 -1.47 2.04
CA LEU A 21 3.00 -2.05 3.38
C LEU A 21 4.40 -2.61 3.62
N GLN A 22 5.01 -3.25 2.62
CA GLN A 22 6.40 -3.72 2.70
C GLN A 22 7.37 -2.56 2.96
N LEU A 23 7.23 -1.45 2.23
CA LEU A 23 8.08 -0.26 2.42
C LEU A 23 7.88 0.38 3.80
N LEU A 24 6.65 0.36 4.32
CA LEU A 24 6.32 0.94 5.63
C LEU A 24 6.68 0.03 6.81
N CYS A 25 6.86 -1.27 6.59
CA CYS A 25 7.38 -2.20 7.59
C CYS A 25 8.80 -1.82 8.04
N ASP A 26 9.59 -1.21 7.16
CA ASP A 26 10.95 -0.75 7.46
C ASP A 26 11.00 0.64 8.12
N GLY A 27 9.85 1.32 8.25
CA GLY A 27 9.70 2.63 8.88
C GLY A 27 8.79 3.58 8.09
N GLU A 28 8.56 4.78 8.63
CA GLU A 28 7.82 5.81 7.90
C GLU A 28 8.53 6.21 6.61
N GLN A 29 7.79 6.42 5.53
CA GLN A 29 8.34 6.78 4.22
C GLN A 29 7.67 8.02 3.66
N CYS A 30 8.45 8.89 3.02
CA CYS A 30 7.92 9.96 2.19
C CYS A 30 7.08 9.38 1.04
N ALA A 31 5.93 10.01 0.73
CA ALA A 31 5.10 9.62 -0.42
C ALA A 31 5.89 9.62 -1.74
N CYS A 32 6.87 10.52 -1.88
CA CYS A 32 7.79 10.57 -3.00
C CYS A 32 8.58 9.26 -3.22
N ILE A 33 8.97 8.58 -2.15
CA ILE A 33 9.65 7.27 -2.22
C ILE A 33 8.66 6.21 -2.69
N LEU A 34 7.45 6.20 -2.15
CA LEU A 34 6.40 5.26 -2.56
C LEU A 34 6.09 5.38 -4.07
N LEU A 35 5.90 6.60 -4.55
CA LEU A 35 5.61 6.87 -5.97
C LEU A 35 6.76 6.40 -6.88
N LYS A 36 8.01 6.63 -6.47
CA LYS A 36 9.20 6.19 -7.20
C LYS A 36 9.30 4.66 -7.27
N GLU A 37 9.15 3.97 -6.15
CA GLU A 37 9.27 2.51 -6.06
C GLU A 37 8.13 1.79 -6.80
N LEU A 38 6.91 2.33 -6.73
CA LEU A 38 5.73 1.79 -7.41
C LEU A 38 5.68 2.16 -8.89
N LYS A 39 6.51 3.11 -9.36
CA LYS A 39 6.52 3.65 -10.73
C LYS A 39 5.14 4.15 -11.18
N ILE A 40 4.41 4.79 -10.25
CA ILE A 40 3.09 5.39 -10.51
C ILE A 40 3.15 6.91 -10.36
N SER A 41 2.32 7.60 -11.12
CA SER A 41 2.07 9.02 -10.92
C SER A 41 0.94 9.21 -9.91
N GLN A 42 1.04 10.25 -9.09
CA GLN A 42 -0.08 10.70 -8.29
C GLN A 42 -1.14 11.30 -9.22
N PRO A 43 -2.42 10.84 -9.18
CA PRO A 43 -3.49 11.59 -9.83
C PRO A 43 -3.62 12.94 -9.12
N THR A 44 -3.41 14.03 -9.87
CA THR A 44 -3.58 15.41 -9.40
C THR A 44 -5.02 15.73 -9.09
#